data_AF-A0A968XBP9-F1
#
_entry.id   AF-A0A968XBP9-F1
#
_cell.length_a   1.000
_cell.length_b   1.000
_cell.length_c   1.000
_cell.angle_alpha   90.00
_cell.angle_beta   90.00
_cell.angle_gamma   90.00
#
_symmetry.space_group_name_H-M   'P 1'
#
loop_
_entity.id
_entity.type
_entity.pdbx_description
1 polymer ?
#
loop_
_entity_poly.entity_id
_entity_poly.type
_entity_poly.pdbx_seq_one_letter_code
_entity_poly.pdbx_strand_id
1 'polypeptide(L)'
;MLRLVSRPMDFDRSPAASITRQLARLNSISSDQPFLFNRRDQMPVHDELLWQILEGQVRTVTWDDEGNLTTLGIWGPSDCLGQPFSIVTPYQIECLSPVKAIRCPMPAAPQVISILLNNIQQTEKLMSILQVKSMGDRIYKILDWLSERFGRRHPTGKTVGFGLTHQQIADLAGTTRVTVTRLLQILEADAKIRRLPKRHIMLLK
;
A
#
# COMPACT_ATOMS: atom_id res chain seq x y z
N MET A 1 15.82 8.87 -41.07
CA MET A 1 16.40 9.92 -40.20
C MET A 1 15.26 10.84 -39.78
N LEU A 2 14.59 10.56 -38.67
CA LEU A 2 13.51 11.38 -38.12
C LEU A 2 13.71 11.43 -36.60
N ARG A 3 14.13 12.62 -36.13
CA ARG A 3 14.25 12.96 -34.71
C ARG A 3 12.85 13.19 -34.16
N LEU A 4 12.38 12.32 -33.27
CA LEU A 4 11.27 12.62 -32.38
C LEU A 4 11.84 13.26 -31.12
N VAL A 5 11.55 14.54 -30.97
CA VAL A 5 11.84 15.34 -29.78
C VAL A 5 10.90 14.87 -28.68
N SER A 6 11.35 13.92 -27.87
CA SER A 6 10.70 13.57 -26.62
C SER A 6 10.88 14.73 -25.66
N ARG A 7 9.83 15.53 -25.45
CA ARG A 7 9.81 16.48 -24.33
C ARG A 7 9.86 15.68 -23.03
N PRO A 8 10.84 15.91 -22.13
CA PRO A 8 10.76 15.32 -20.79
C PRO A 8 9.56 15.94 -20.07
N MET A 9 8.77 15.10 -19.39
CA MET A 9 7.82 15.58 -18.39
C MET A 9 8.61 16.30 -17.29
N ASP A 10 8.30 17.58 -17.06
CA ASP A 10 8.82 18.36 -15.96
C ASP A 10 8.38 17.75 -14.61
N PHE A 11 9.24 16.90 -14.05
CA PHE A 11 9.18 16.43 -12.67
C PHE A 11 9.85 17.43 -11.71
N ASP A 12 9.57 18.73 -11.85
CA ASP A 12 9.98 19.72 -10.84
C ASP A 12 9.02 19.75 -9.65
N ARG A 13 8.99 18.62 -8.94
CA ARG A 13 8.64 18.51 -7.52
C ARG A 13 9.66 17.58 -6.86
N SER A 14 10.94 17.84 -7.04
CA SER A 14 12.09 16.97 -6.71
C SER A 14 11.85 16.01 -5.50
N PRO A 15 11.39 14.76 -5.75
CA PRO A 15 11.41 13.71 -4.72
C PRO A 15 12.84 13.24 -4.49
N ALA A 16 13.73 13.44 -5.46
CA ALA A 16 15.15 13.11 -5.38
C ALA A 16 15.85 13.82 -4.21
N ALA A 17 15.63 15.12 -3.99
CA ALA A 17 16.28 15.83 -2.88
C ALA A 17 15.80 15.37 -1.48
N SER A 18 14.52 14.96 -1.37
CA SER A 18 13.97 14.38 -0.14
C SER A 18 14.50 12.97 0.11
N ILE A 19 14.53 12.14 -0.94
CA ILE A 19 15.03 10.77 -0.91
C ILE A 19 16.54 10.76 -0.61
N THR A 20 17.34 11.61 -1.26
CA THR A 20 18.79 11.72 -1.00
C THR A 20 19.08 12.18 0.44
N ARG A 21 18.29 13.10 1.01
CA ARG A 21 18.42 13.49 2.43
C ARG A 21 17.96 12.36 3.38
N GLN A 22 16.93 11.61 3.02
CA GLN A 22 16.49 10.44 3.80
C GLN A 22 17.53 9.32 3.75
N LEU A 23 18.12 9.01 2.59
CA LEU A 23 19.19 8.01 2.43
C LEU A 23 20.46 8.42 3.20
N ALA A 24 20.83 9.70 3.17
CA ALA A 24 21.95 10.21 3.98
C ALA A 24 21.70 10.05 5.49
N ARG A 25 20.46 10.26 5.96
CA ARG A 25 20.05 9.97 7.35
C ARG A 25 20.02 8.48 7.67
N LEU A 26 19.65 7.62 6.71
CA LEU A 26 19.61 6.18 6.92
C LEU A 26 21.01 5.63 7.22
N ASN A 27 22.05 6.13 6.55
CA ASN A 27 23.42 5.64 6.73
C ASN A 27 24.07 6.05 8.07
N SER A 28 23.50 7.01 8.80
CA SER A 28 24.07 7.52 10.07
C SER A 28 23.32 7.08 11.33
N ILE A 29 22.25 6.28 11.20
CA ILE A 29 21.34 5.93 12.31
C ILE A 29 21.31 4.41 12.49
N SER A 30 21.50 3.96 13.74
CA SER A 30 21.45 2.56 14.17
C SER A 30 20.13 1.87 13.79
N SER A 31 20.15 0.56 13.57
CA SER A 31 18.98 -0.27 13.20
C SER A 31 17.76 -0.10 14.13
N ASP A 32 18.02 0.27 15.38
CA ASP A 32 17.01 0.20 16.44
C ASP A 32 16.21 1.49 16.62
N GLN A 33 16.56 2.59 15.94
CA GLN A 33 15.79 3.84 16.05
C GLN A 33 14.59 3.85 15.09
N PRO A 34 13.37 4.13 15.60
CA PRO A 34 12.19 4.22 14.78
C PRO A 34 12.20 5.49 13.92
N PHE A 35 11.96 5.30 12.63
CA PHE A 35 11.68 6.35 11.66
C PHE A 35 10.19 6.66 11.66
N LEU A 36 9.87 7.95 11.55
CA LEU A 36 8.51 8.45 11.44
C LEU A 36 8.28 8.99 10.03
N PHE A 37 7.18 8.57 9.43
CA PHE A 37 6.74 8.99 8.12
C PHE A 37 5.31 9.52 8.20
N ASN A 38 5.04 10.58 7.45
CA ASN A 38 3.70 11.10 7.29
C ASN A 38 2.94 10.32 6.21
N ARG A 39 1.62 10.47 6.22
CA ARG A 39 0.78 9.94 5.15
C ARG A 39 1.20 10.54 3.80
N ARG A 40 1.34 9.68 2.79
CA ARG A 40 1.86 9.93 1.42
C ARG A 40 3.37 10.07 1.28
N ASP A 41 4.12 10.01 2.38
CA ASP A 41 5.56 9.92 2.28
C ASP A 41 5.95 8.63 1.53
N GLN A 42 7.05 8.71 0.80
CA GLN A 42 7.69 7.55 0.20
C GLN A 42 8.76 7.04 1.16
N MET A 43 8.69 5.76 1.52
CA MET A 43 9.76 5.14 2.29
C MET A 43 10.91 4.82 1.34
N PRO A 44 12.17 5.07 1.75
CA PRO A 44 13.33 4.74 0.92
C PRO A 44 13.38 3.24 0.61
N VAL A 45 13.78 2.95 -0.62
CA VAL A 45 13.93 1.60 -1.18
C VAL A 45 15.38 1.45 -1.63
N HIS A 46 16.02 0.35 -1.25
CA HIS A 46 17.37 -0.03 -1.65
C HIS A 46 17.49 -1.56 -1.58
N ASP A 47 18.36 -2.16 -2.40
CA ASP A 47 18.58 -3.60 -2.55
C ASP A 47 18.84 -4.39 -1.26
N GLU A 48 19.27 -3.74 -0.18
CA GLU A 48 19.56 -4.38 1.12
C GLU A 48 18.68 -3.85 2.26
N LEU A 49 17.73 -2.96 1.94
CA LEU A 49 16.93 -2.27 2.94
C LEU A 49 15.58 -2.96 3.14
N LEU A 50 15.38 -3.45 4.37
CA LEU A 50 14.08 -3.90 4.87
C LEU A 50 13.54 -2.95 5.93
N TRP A 51 12.23 -2.84 5.94
CA TRP A 51 11.44 -2.09 6.91
C TRP A 51 10.53 -3.03 7.68
N GLN A 52 10.62 -3.00 9.00
CA GLN A 52 9.57 -3.55 9.87
C GLN A 52 8.62 -2.44 10.27
N ILE A 53 7.34 -2.62 9.98
CA ILE A 53 6.31 -1.64 10.35
C ILE A 53 5.89 -1.89 11.80
N LEU A 54 5.99 -0.86 12.63
CA LEU A 54 5.56 -0.88 14.03
C LEU A 54 4.14 -0.32 14.15
N GLU A 55 3.86 0.77 13.44
CA GLU A 55 2.55 1.43 13.42
C GLU A 55 2.25 1.98 12.02
N GLY A 56 0.96 2.10 11.71
CA GLY A 56 0.48 2.63 10.43
C GLY A 56 0.37 1.57 9.35
N GLN A 57 0.07 2.02 8.13
CA GLN A 57 -0.10 1.16 6.95
C GLN A 57 0.62 1.77 5.77
N VAL A 58 1.20 0.91 4.95
CA VAL A 58 1.92 1.26 3.73
C VAL A 58 1.38 0.42 2.58
N ARG A 59 1.57 0.88 1.36
CA ARG A 59 1.39 0.06 0.16
C ARG A 59 2.68 -0.04 -0.63
N THR A 60 2.87 -1.17 -1.27
CA THR A 60 3.91 -1.33 -2.30
C THR A 60 3.28 -1.14 -3.67
N VAL A 61 3.93 -0.37 -4.54
CA VAL A 61 3.43 -0.03 -5.85
C VAL A 61 4.49 -0.18 -6.92
N THR A 62 4.04 -0.42 -8.14
CA THR A 62 4.80 -0.37 -9.39
C THR A 62 3.99 0.43 -10.42
N TRP A 63 4.58 0.74 -11.58
CA TRP A 63 3.86 1.34 -12.70
C TRP A 63 4.39 0.79 -14.03
N ASP A 64 3.54 0.83 -15.04
CA ASP A 64 3.89 0.47 -16.42
C ASP A 64 4.55 1.64 -17.17
N ASP A 65 4.89 1.42 -18.44
CA ASP A 65 5.51 2.43 -19.32
C ASP A 65 4.61 3.66 -19.57
N GLU A 66 3.30 3.53 -19.34
CA GLU A 66 2.32 4.62 -19.43
C GLU A 66 2.18 5.39 -18.10
N GLY A 67 2.82 4.91 -17.03
CA GLY A 67 2.75 5.50 -15.69
C GLY A 67 1.52 5.07 -14.88
N ASN A 68 0.80 4.03 -15.30
CA ASN A 68 -0.35 3.52 -14.56
C ASN A 68 0.11 2.79 -13.29
N LEU A 69 -0.20 3.37 -12.13
CA LEU A 69 0.15 2.78 -10.84
C LEU A 69 -0.67 1.52 -10.54
N THR A 70 0.04 0.44 -10.18
CA THR A 70 -0.54 -0.81 -9.70
C THR A 70 -0.09 -1.05 -8.27
N THR A 71 -1.03 -1.37 -7.37
CA THR A 71 -0.70 -1.76 -5.99
C THR A 71 -0.37 -3.25 -5.93
N LEU A 72 0.82 -3.58 -5.43
CA LEU A 72 1.31 -4.95 -5.26
C LEU A 72 0.83 -5.56 -3.93
N GLY A 73 0.65 -4.73 -2.91
CA GLY A 73 0.19 -5.17 -1.59
C GLY A 73 -0.01 -4.01 -0.61
N ILE A 74 -0.65 -4.31 0.52
CA ILE A 74 -0.80 -3.40 1.66
C ILE A 74 -0.22 -4.09 2.89
N TRP A 75 0.53 -3.34 3.68
CA TRP A 75 1.32 -3.85 4.79
C TRP A 75 1.10 -2.96 6.02
N GLY A 76 1.17 -3.55 7.21
CA GLY A 76 0.93 -2.86 8.48
C GLY A 76 1.76 -3.46 9.61
N PRO A 77 1.36 -3.26 10.88
CA PRO A 77 2.15 -3.68 12.03
C PRO A 77 2.54 -5.16 11.97
N SER A 78 3.80 -5.44 12.28
CA SER A 78 4.44 -6.77 12.21
C SER A 78 4.77 -7.28 10.80
N ASP A 79 4.32 -6.61 9.74
CA ASP A 79 4.79 -6.92 8.39
C ASP A 79 6.21 -6.36 8.18
N CYS A 80 7.00 -7.08 7.38
CA CYS A 80 8.32 -6.64 6.93
C CYS A 80 8.37 -6.64 5.40
N LEU A 81 8.89 -5.56 4.83
CA LEU A 81 8.91 -5.31 3.39
C LEU A 81 10.15 -4.51 2.97
N GLY A 82 10.48 -4.57 1.68
CA GLY A 82 11.58 -3.83 1.07
C GLY A 82 11.96 -4.43 -0.27
N GLN A 83 12.95 -3.80 -0.94
CA GLN A 83 13.46 -4.28 -2.23
C GLN A 83 13.92 -5.76 -2.19
N PRO A 84 14.55 -6.28 -1.11
CA PRO A 84 14.98 -7.68 -1.08
C PRO A 84 13.87 -8.72 -1.32
N PHE A 85 12.59 -8.35 -1.11
CA PHE A 85 11.45 -9.24 -1.32
C PHE A 85 10.76 -9.04 -2.67
N SER A 86 11.27 -8.15 -3.53
CA SER A 86 10.66 -7.86 -4.83
C SER A 86 11.67 -7.85 -5.97
N ILE A 87 11.28 -8.46 -7.08
CA ILE A 87 11.97 -8.36 -8.37
C ILE A 87 11.33 -7.33 -9.29
N VAL A 88 10.18 -6.78 -8.90
CA VAL A 88 9.43 -5.82 -9.72
C VAL A 88 10.21 -4.50 -9.74
N THR A 89 10.41 -3.96 -10.94
CA THR A 89 11.07 -2.67 -11.12
C THR A 89 10.24 -1.86 -12.12
N PRO A 90 9.81 -0.64 -11.77
CA PRO A 90 10.10 0.09 -10.54
C PRO A 90 9.27 -0.39 -9.33
N TYR A 91 9.80 -0.19 -8.12
CA TYR A 91 9.17 -0.54 -6.84
C TYR A 91 9.25 0.63 -5.87
N GLN A 92 8.10 0.99 -5.29
CA GLN A 92 7.97 2.06 -4.31
C GLN A 92 7.11 1.65 -3.12
N ILE A 93 7.35 2.32 -1.99
CA ILE A 93 6.59 2.12 -0.74
C ILE A 93 5.97 3.46 -0.35
N GLU A 94 4.64 3.55 -0.41
CA GLU A 94 3.87 4.76 -0.02
C GLU A 94 3.18 4.55 1.33
N CYS A 95 3.31 5.53 2.23
CA CYS A 95 2.58 5.54 3.50
C CYS A 95 1.09 5.89 3.32
N LEU A 96 0.18 5.00 3.71
CA LEU A 96 -1.28 5.20 3.66
C LEU A 96 -1.82 5.92 4.90
N SER A 97 -1.08 5.90 6.00
CA SER A 97 -1.33 6.60 7.26
C SER A 97 0.01 7.13 7.81
N PRO A 98 0.04 7.88 8.93
CA PRO A 98 1.29 8.10 9.65
C PRO A 98 1.90 6.75 10.05
N VAL A 99 3.17 6.56 9.76
CA VAL A 99 3.86 5.27 9.89
C VAL A 99 5.07 5.42 10.81
N LYS A 100 5.23 4.45 11.69
CA LYS A 100 6.44 4.23 12.49
C LYS A 100 7.06 2.93 12.05
N ALA A 101 8.32 2.96 11.64
CA ALA A 101 9.03 1.78 11.13
C ALA A 101 10.49 1.78 11.59
N ILE A 102 11.08 0.59 11.73
CA ILE A 102 12.51 0.44 11.98
C ILE A 102 13.18 -0.21 10.78
N ARG A 103 14.46 0.11 10.57
CA ARG A 103 15.28 -0.63 9.62
C ARG A 103 15.54 -1.99 10.22
N CYS A 104 15.15 -3.04 9.51
CA CYS A 104 15.47 -4.39 9.94
C CYS A 104 16.71 -4.85 9.15
N PRO A 105 17.81 -5.28 9.80
CA PRO A 105 18.77 -6.13 9.11
C PRO A 105 18.05 -7.40 8.65
N MET A 106 18.60 -8.12 7.68
CA MET A 106 18.00 -9.39 7.25
C MET A 106 17.74 -10.28 8.48
N PRO A 107 16.47 -10.61 8.81
CA PRO A 107 16.19 -11.29 10.07
C PRO A 107 16.80 -12.70 10.09
N ALA A 108 16.92 -13.31 11.27
CA ALA A 108 17.36 -14.69 11.38
C ALA A 108 16.37 -15.63 10.67
N ALA A 109 16.86 -16.76 10.14
CA ALA A 109 16.08 -17.64 9.27
C ALA A 109 14.67 -18.01 9.81
N PRO A 110 14.46 -18.36 11.10
CA PRO A 110 13.12 -18.68 11.59
C PRO A 110 12.13 -17.49 11.56
N GLN A 111 12.64 -16.28 11.82
CA GLN A 111 11.85 -15.05 11.81
C GLN A 111 11.54 -14.61 10.37
N VAL A 112 12.50 -14.77 9.45
CA VAL A 112 12.28 -14.51 8.02
C VAL A 112 11.22 -15.43 7.45
N ILE A 113 11.22 -16.72 7.83
CA ILE A 113 10.24 -17.69 7.31
C ILE A 113 8.81 -17.25 7.66
N SER A 114 8.53 -16.87 8.91
CA SER A 114 7.17 -16.46 9.29
C SER A 114 6.71 -15.18 8.59
N ILE A 115 7.62 -14.21 8.43
CA ILE A 115 7.39 -12.98 7.66
C ILE A 115 7.06 -13.31 6.20
N LEU A 116 7.90 -14.11 5.54
CA LEU A 116 7.73 -14.46 4.14
C LEU A 116 6.46 -15.27 3.92
N LEU A 117 6.15 -16.22 4.81
CA LEU A 117 4.89 -16.99 4.75
C LEU A 117 3.68 -16.07 4.83
N ASN A 118 3.67 -15.11 5.74
CA ASN A 118 2.59 -14.12 5.82
C ASN A 118 2.52 -13.30 4.52
N ASN A 119 3.64 -12.76 4.03
CA ASN A 119 3.64 -11.96 2.79
C ASN A 119 3.11 -12.76 1.58
N ILE A 120 3.48 -14.04 1.45
CA ILE A 120 2.98 -14.94 0.41
C ILE A 120 1.46 -15.13 0.55
N GLN A 121 0.98 -15.49 1.74
CA GLN A 121 -0.46 -15.70 1.98
C GLN A 121 -1.30 -14.44 1.70
N GLN A 122 -0.80 -13.26 2.10
CA GLN A 122 -1.51 -12.01 1.85
C GLN A 122 -1.52 -11.64 0.37
N THR A 123 -0.41 -11.89 -0.34
CA THR A 123 -0.33 -11.66 -1.79
C THR A 123 -1.24 -12.63 -2.54
N GLU A 124 -1.25 -13.91 -2.18
CA GLU A 124 -2.15 -14.92 -2.74
C GLU A 124 -3.62 -14.58 -2.50
N LYS A 125 -3.95 -14.15 -1.28
CA LYS A 125 -5.30 -13.69 -0.95
C LYS A 125 -5.72 -12.51 -1.83
N LEU A 126 -4.85 -11.50 -1.99
CA LEU A 126 -5.13 -10.36 -2.86
C LEU A 126 -5.32 -10.80 -4.32
N MET A 127 -4.44 -11.67 -4.85
CA MET A 127 -4.59 -12.23 -6.19
C MET A 127 -5.93 -12.94 -6.39
N SER A 128 -6.37 -13.76 -5.42
CA SER A 128 -7.67 -14.43 -5.49
C SER A 128 -8.84 -13.44 -5.57
N ILE A 129 -8.74 -12.29 -4.88
CA ILE A 129 -9.76 -11.24 -4.92
C ILE A 129 -9.73 -10.53 -6.28
N LEU A 130 -8.54 -10.25 -6.83
CA LEU A 130 -8.39 -9.62 -8.14
C LEU A 130 -8.99 -10.43 -9.29
N GLN A 131 -9.10 -11.76 -9.15
CA GLN A 131 -9.73 -12.63 -10.14
C GLN A 131 -11.27 -12.64 -10.07
N VAL A 132 -11.88 -11.96 -9.10
CA VAL A 132 -13.35 -11.86 -9.01
C VAL A 132 -13.89 -11.10 -10.22
N LYS A 133 -14.83 -11.74 -10.95
CA LYS A 133 -15.41 -11.23 -12.22
C LYS A 133 -16.19 -9.93 -12.04
N SER A 134 -17.03 -9.87 -11.01
CA SER A 134 -17.82 -8.68 -10.69
C SER A 134 -16.93 -7.64 -10.02
N MET A 135 -16.79 -6.47 -10.64
CA MET A 135 -15.98 -5.37 -10.07
C MET A 135 -16.57 -4.86 -8.74
N GLY A 136 -17.90 -4.87 -8.59
CA GLY A 136 -18.55 -4.52 -7.32
C GLY A 136 -18.17 -5.48 -6.20
N ASP A 137 -18.23 -6.78 -6.47
CA ASP A 137 -17.86 -7.82 -5.50
C ASP A 137 -16.35 -7.82 -5.21
N ARG A 138 -15.52 -7.52 -6.22
CA ARG A 138 -14.08 -7.34 -6.06
C ARG A 138 -13.79 -6.21 -5.08
N ILE A 139 -14.38 -5.02 -5.28
CA ILE A 139 -14.21 -3.87 -4.38
C ILE A 139 -14.69 -4.22 -2.97
N TYR A 140 -15.86 -4.86 -2.85
CA TYR A 140 -16.36 -5.27 -1.54
C TYR A 140 -15.39 -6.23 -0.84
N LYS A 141 -14.89 -7.26 -1.53
CA LYS A 141 -13.92 -8.23 -0.99
C LYS A 141 -12.57 -7.59 -0.64
N ILE A 142 -12.12 -6.58 -1.38
CA ILE A 142 -10.94 -5.79 -1.02
C ILE A 142 -11.18 -5.07 0.33
N LEU A 143 -12.30 -4.37 0.48
CA LEU A 143 -12.63 -3.68 1.72
C LEU A 143 -12.76 -4.68 2.89
N ASP A 144 -13.34 -5.84 2.62
CA ASP A 144 -13.53 -6.94 3.55
C ASP A 144 -12.19 -7.47 4.07
N TRP A 145 -11.27 -7.80 3.15
CA TRP A 145 -9.91 -8.22 3.46
C TRP A 145 -9.13 -7.16 4.26
N LEU A 146 -9.25 -5.88 3.91
CA LEU A 146 -8.59 -4.80 4.65
C LEU A 146 -9.16 -4.61 6.05
N SER A 147 -10.47 -4.80 6.22
CA SER A 147 -11.11 -4.75 7.53
C SER A 147 -10.74 -5.93 8.42
N GLU A 148 -10.40 -7.09 7.83
CA GLU A 148 -9.90 -8.25 8.58
C GLU A 148 -8.46 -8.05 9.02
N ARG A 149 -7.60 -7.52 8.15
CA ARG A 149 -6.18 -7.32 8.44
C ARG A 149 -5.90 -6.14 9.36
N PHE A 150 -6.58 -5.02 9.13
CA PHE A 150 -6.23 -3.74 9.76
C PHE A 150 -7.39 -3.11 10.53
N GLY A 151 -8.56 -3.73 10.47
CA GLY A 151 -9.78 -3.15 10.99
C GLY A 151 -10.07 -3.41 12.45
N ARG A 152 -11.23 -2.90 12.89
CA ARG A 152 -11.82 -3.19 14.19
C ARG A 152 -13.25 -3.68 14.02
N ARG A 153 -13.64 -4.68 14.82
CA ARG A 153 -15.02 -5.15 14.91
C ARG A 153 -15.86 -4.13 15.68
N HIS A 154 -17.10 -3.94 15.22
CA HIS A 154 -18.11 -3.10 15.83
C HIS A 154 -19.42 -3.90 15.94
N PRO A 155 -20.33 -3.59 16.88
CA PRO A 155 -21.63 -4.28 16.95
C PRO A 155 -22.38 -4.30 15.61
N THR A 156 -22.27 -3.22 14.84
CA THR A 156 -22.97 -3.00 13.56
C THR A 156 -22.18 -3.43 12.31
N GLY A 157 -20.95 -3.97 12.45
CA GLY A 157 -20.09 -4.20 11.28
C GLY A 157 -18.61 -4.35 11.59
N LYS A 158 -17.77 -4.16 10.56
CA LYS A 158 -16.31 -4.07 10.69
C LYS A 158 -15.78 -2.87 9.92
N THR A 159 -14.77 -2.21 10.46
CA THR A 159 -14.21 -0.97 9.88
C THR A 159 -12.90 -1.25 9.18
N VAL A 160 -12.62 -0.58 8.07
CA VAL A 160 -11.25 -0.49 7.53
C VAL A 160 -10.46 0.46 8.42
N GLY A 161 -9.32 0.00 8.96
CA GLY A 161 -8.60 0.69 10.03
C GLY A 161 -7.89 1.99 9.65
N PHE A 162 -7.96 2.40 8.38
CA PHE A 162 -7.37 3.62 7.88
C PHE A 162 -8.16 4.15 6.69
N GLY A 163 -8.06 5.45 6.44
CA GLY A 163 -8.77 6.08 5.34
C GLY A 163 -8.12 5.77 3.99
N LEU A 164 -8.91 5.31 3.02
CA LEU A 164 -8.47 5.09 1.64
C LEU A 164 -9.05 6.14 0.69
N THR A 165 -8.26 6.58 -0.28
CA THR A 165 -8.79 7.38 -1.38
C THR A 165 -9.42 6.47 -2.43
N HIS A 166 -10.37 7.00 -3.22
CA HIS A 166 -10.95 6.23 -4.32
C HIS A 166 -9.89 5.83 -5.36
N GLN A 167 -8.83 6.63 -5.54
CA GLN A 167 -7.72 6.28 -6.42
C GLN A 167 -6.94 5.08 -5.85
N GLN A 168 -6.61 5.09 -4.56
CA GLN A 168 -5.91 3.96 -3.92
C GLN A 168 -6.72 2.66 -4.00
N ILE A 169 -8.06 2.73 -3.89
CA ILE A 169 -8.93 1.56 -4.10
C ILE A 169 -8.91 1.13 -5.58
N ALA A 170 -8.86 2.09 -6.51
CA ALA A 170 -8.83 1.82 -7.95
C ALA A 170 -7.53 1.12 -8.35
N ASP A 171 -6.39 1.64 -7.89
CA ASP A 171 -5.04 1.07 -8.08
C ASP A 171 -4.94 -0.35 -7.49
N LEU A 172 -5.64 -0.60 -6.38
CA LEU A 172 -5.69 -1.90 -5.71
C LEU A 172 -6.66 -2.88 -6.39
N ALA A 173 -7.74 -2.39 -7.01
CA ALA A 173 -8.74 -3.24 -7.67
C ALA A 173 -8.46 -3.49 -9.15
N GLY A 174 -7.49 -2.78 -9.75
CA GLY A 174 -7.21 -2.81 -11.18
C GLY A 174 -8.34 -2.18 -11.98
N THR A 175 -8.84 -1.02 -11.56
CA THR A 175 -9.92 -0.30 -12.26
C THR A 175 -9.72 1.22 -12.18
N THR A 176 -10.70 2.01 -12.63
CA THR A 176 -10.62 3.48 -12.60
C THR A 176 -11.25 4.05 -11.33
N ARG A 177 -10.78 5.24 -10.91
CA ARG A 177 -11.38 6.01 -9.82
C ARG A 177 -12.87 6.29 -10.03
N VAL A 178 -13.30 6.50 -11.28
CA VAL A 178 -14.71 6.73 -11.62
C VAL A 178 -15.54 5.47 -11.35
N THR A 179 -15.05 4.30 -11.78
CA THR A 179 -15.68 3.00 -11.49
C THR A 179 -15.79 2.77 -9.99
N VAL A 180 -14.72 3.00 -9.22
CA VAL A 180 -14.76 2.89 -7.75
C VAL A 180 -15.79 3.83 -7.13
N THR A 181 -15.82 5.08 -7.57
CA THR A 181 -16.76 6.08 -7.02
C THR A 181 -18.21 5.63 -7.21
N ARG A 182 -18.55 5.17 -8.40
CA ARG A 182 -19.89 4.63 -8.71
C ARG A 182 -20.21 3.39 -7.88
N LEU A 183 -19.28 2.44 -7.78
CA LEU A 183 -19.53 1.19 -7.06
C LEU A 183 -19.61 1.37 -5.54
N LEU A 184 -18.85 2.30 -4.95
CA LEU A 184 -19.00 2.65 -3.54
C LEU A 184 -20.35 3.28 -3.24
N GLN A 185 -20.90 4.10 -4.16
CA GLN A 185 -22.25 4.64 -4.02
C GLN A 185 -23.32 3.53 -4.05
N ILE A 186 -23.17 2.56 -4.96
CA ILE A 186 -24.07 1.40 -5.05
C ILE A 186 -24.00 0.56 -3.77
N LEU A 187 -22.80 0.22 -3.29
CA LEU A 187 -22.63 -0.55 -2.05
C LEU A 187 -23.22 0.16 -0.82
N GLU A 188 -23.19 1.49 -0.78
CA GLU A 188 -23.79 2.27 0.30
C GLU A 188 -25.32 2.32 0.18
N ALA A 189 -25.85 2.48 -1.04
CA ALA A 189 -27.30 2.42 -1.30
C ALA A 189 -27.89 1.04 -0.97
N ASP A 190 -27.12 -0.03 -1.22
CA ASP A 190 -27.48 -1.41 -0.88
C ASP A 190 -27.27 -1.73 0.63
N ALA A 191 -26.92 -0.73 1.45
CA ALA A 191 -26.62 -0.90 2.87
C ALA A 191 -25.54 -1.96 3.18
N LYS A 192 -24.61 -2.21 2.24
CA LYS A 192 -23.46 -3.11 2.45
C LYS A 192 -22.30 -2.40 3.13
N ILE A 193 -22.16 -1.10 2.88
CA ILE A 193 -21.14 -0.26 3.51
C ILE A 193 -21.74 1.04 4.04
N ARG A 194 -21.00 1.69 4.94
CA ARG A 194 -21.24 3.06 5.38
C ARG A 194 -19.94 3.84 5.34
N ARG A 195 -19.95 5.02 4.70
CA ARG A 195 -18.80 5.93 4.74
C ARG A 195 -18.78 6.72 6.05
N LEU A 196 -17.61 6.79 6.65
CA LEU A 196 -17.34 7.47 7.92
C LEU A 196 -16.41 8.68 7.69
N PRO A 197 -16.31 9.60 8.66
CA PRO A 197 -15.37 10.72 8.59
C PRO A 197 -13.92 10.28 8.31
N LYS A 198 -13.12 11.20 7.76
CA LYS A 198 -11.70 10.96 7.43
C LYS A 198 -11.47 9.78 6.44
N ARG A 199 -12.44 9.51 5.55
CA ARG A 199 -12.38 8.47 4.50
C ARG A 199 -12.35 7.04 5.03
N HIS A 200 -12.82 6.81 6.26
CA HIS A 200 -12.98 5.45 6.77
C HIS A 200 -14.24 4.82 6.17
N ILE A 201 -14.21 3.50 5.99
CA ILE A 201 -15.33 2.72 5.48
C ILE A 201 -15.65 1.64 6.50
N MET A 202 -16.94 1.48 6.80
CA MET A 202 -17.46 0.37 7.59
C MET A 202 -18.24 -0.56 6.67
N LEU A 203 -17.94 -1.85 6.72
CA LEU A 203 -18.79 -2.90 6.16
C LEU A 203 -19.86 -3.25 7.19
N LEU A 204 -21.11 -3.25 6.76
CA LEU A 204 -22.28 -3.52 7.61
C LEU A 204 -22.50 -5.04 7.71
N LYS A 205 -23.11 -5.49 8.81
CA LYS A 205 -23.45 -6.90 9.04
C LYS A 205 -24.66 -7.32 8.21
#